data_AF-A0A6N7XZK8-F1
#
_entry.id   AF-A0A6N7XZK8-F1
#
_cell.length_a   1.000
_cell.length_b   1.000
_cell.length_c   1.000
_cell.angle_alpha   90.00
_cell.angle_beta   90.00
_cell.angle_gamma   90.00
#
_symmetry.space_group_name_H-M   'P 1'
#
loop_
_entity.id
_entity.type
_entity.pdbx_description
1 polymer ?
#
loop_
_entity_poly.entity_id
_entity_poly.type
_entity_poly.pdbx_seq_one_letter_code
_entity_poly.pdbx_strand_id
1 'polypeptide(L)'
;MITNEMIEVHLQPVQEKFIRISLLQNFFVKEGDNLVRRFRKIGEIQGNTIGGSINIDANSTVRRTCSIEMVVTDSSFLVSETSKVWIDKWFRVELGVRSLKTDNIVWFNKGIYAINNPSVKFNSSTKTLHIEGLDLMCTIDGTLGGELGAITKIPANVGIPGVLETAIWRLGKISKTQTYIEQNTSPLPYDIEKTPTDTVYSILEEIRDLFMDWEIFFDETGRFIYQKIKNKYVLNPLPNYENDIIAFNFLEEHDLVNDYNLNYDFQNVKNKIIIWGKQLDNGIQIHHELINNNSDSPFNINKLGEVPKTIVDDNIFTVDQAEQRARYEFYKHNNLCEQVSISMLPLYFLDVNKLIEFNRPEINLNDKYLIDSIHIPLEVDGIMNLTAHRVYPTVRKE
;
A
#
# COMPACT_ATOMS: atom_id res chain seq x y z
N MET A 1 11.31 -10.56 0.10
CA MET A 1 12.75 -10.20 0.03
C MET A 1 13.14 -10.27 -1.43
N ILE A 2 13.74 -9.21 -1.97
CA ILE A 2 14.17 -9.16 -3.38
C ILE A 2 15.42 -10.04 -3.50
N THR A 3 15.45 -10.95 -4.47
CA THR A 3 16.61 -11.83 -4.71
C THR A 3 17.45 -11.30 -5.87
N ASN A 4 18.73 -11.70 -5.94
CA ASN A 4 19.57 -11.33 -7.08
C ASN A 4 18.99 -11.82 -8.41
N GLU A 5 18.43 -13.04 -8.43
CA GLU A 5 17.78 -13.59 -9.62
C GLU A 5 16.62 -12.70 -10.09
N MET A 6 15.83 -12.13 -9.16
CA MET A 6 14.75 -11.20 -9.50
C MET A 6 15.25 -9.92 -10.15
N ILE A 7 16.40 -9.41 -9.73
CA ILE A 7 17.02 -8.21 -10.31
C ILE A 7 17.60 -8.54 -11.68
N GLU A 8 18.37 -9.64 -11.78
CA GLU A 8 19.05 -10.04 -13.01
C GLU A 8 18.10 -10.24 -14.19
N VAL A 9 16.93 -10.86 -13.98
CA VAL A 9 15.96 -11.05 -15.07
C VAL A 9 15.37 -9.75 -15.61
N HIS A 10 15.38 -8.67 -14.81
CA HIS A 10 14.91 -7.37 -15.26
C HIS A 10 16.01 -6.51 -15.88
N LEU A 11 17.28 -6.74 -15.54
CA LEU A 11 18.42 -6.02 -16.12
C LEU A 11 18.98 -6.67 -17.38
N GLN A 12 18.45 -7.83 -17.78
CA GLN A 12 18.88 -8.51 -19.01
C GLN A 12 18.40 -7.74 -20.26
N PRO A 13 19.14 -7.81 -21.39
CA PRO A 13 18.88 -6.98 -22.57
C PRO A 13 17.59 -7.32 -23.33
N VAL A 14 17.08 -8.55 -23.18
CA VAL A 14 15.85 -9.01 -23.84
C VAL A 14 14.97 -9.69 -22.80
N GLN A 15 13.74 -9.22 -22.64
CA GLN A 15 12.79 -9.78 -21.66
C GLN A 15 11.66 -10.51 -22.37
N GLU A 16 11.58 -11.83 -22.19
CA GLU A 16 10.39 -12.60 -22.53
C GLU A 16 9.48 -12.64 -21.30
N LYS A 17 8.31 -11.98 -21.42
CA LYS A 17 7.36 -11.76 -20.32
C LYS A 17 6.21 -12.76 -20.40
N PHE A 18 5.73 -13.20 -19.24
CA PHE A 18 4.66 -14.18 -19.10
C PHE A 18 3.62 -13.70 -18.10
N ILE A 19 2.38 -14.14 -18.27
CA ILE A 19 1.29 -13.91 -17.33
C ILE A 19 0.68 -15.25 -16.97
N ARG A 20 0.49 -15.48 -15.67
CA ARG A 20 -0.24 -16.63 -15.15
C ARG A 20 -1.36 -16.15 -14.26
N ILE A 21 -2.58 -16.55 -14.58
CA ILE A 21 -3.76 -16.32 -13.75
C ILE A 21 -4.19 -17.65 -13.17
N SER A 22 -4.00 -17.83 -11.85
CA SER A 22 -4.48 -19.01 -11.14
C SER A 22 -5.88 -18.75 -10.59
N LEU A 23 -6.83 -19.66 -10.87
CA LEU A 23 -8.17 -19.61 -10.31
C LEU A 23 -8.20 -20.22 -8.91
N LEU A 24 -8.81 -19.52 -7.97
CA LEU A 24 -8.90 -19.87 -6.57
C LEU A 24 -10.37 -20.03 -6.14
N GLN A 25 -10.66 -21.07 -5.38
CA GLN A 25 -11.91 -21.19 -4.64
C GLN A 25 -11.74 -20.52 -3.28
N ASN A 26 -12.61 -19.56 -2.98
CA ASN A 26 -12.77 -19.01 -1.64
C ASN A 26 -13.71 -19.91 -0.81
N PHE A 27 -13.32 -20.22 0.42
CA PHE A 27 -14.12 -21.00 1.36
C PHE A 27 -13.80 -20.64 2.80
N PHE A 28 -14.61 -21.09 3.75
CA PHE A 28 -14.44 -20.83 5.17
C PHE A 28 -14.15 -22.13 5.93
N VAL A 29 -13.27 -22.03 6.93
CA VAL A 29 -12.94 -23.12 7.85
C VAL A 29 -13.03 -22.63 9.30
N LYS A 30 -13.28 -23.54 10.23
CA LYS A 30 -13.24 -23.20 11.66
C LYS A 30 -11.78 -23.08 12.13
N GLU A 31 -11.49 -22.02 12.87
CA GLU A 31 -10.22 -21.78 13.57
C GLU A 31 -10.56 -21.38 15.00
N GLY A 32 -10.45 -22.33 15.93
CA GLY A 32 -10.98 -22.16 17.29
C GLY A 32 -12.51 -22.07 17.28
N ASP A 33 -13.03 -21.00 17.87
CA ASP A 33 -14.46 -20.67 17.94
C ASP A 33 -14.93 -19.80 16.76
N ASN A 34 -14.05 -19.41 15.85
CA ASN A 34 -14.36 -18.50 14.75
C ASN A 34 -14.31 -19.19 13.36
N LEU A 35 -14.95 -18.58 12.37
CA LEU A 35 -14.85 -18.97 10.95
C LEU A 35 -13.88 -18.04 10.22
N VAL A 36 -12.91 -18.62 9.52
CA VAL A 36 -11.88 -17.86 8.80
C VAL A 36 -11.80 -18.25 7.33
N ARG A 37 -11.49 -17.27 6.49
CA ARG A 37 -11.36 -17.38 5.04
C ARG A 37 -10.11 -18.17 4.66
N ARG A 38 -10.22 -19.02 3.63
CA ARG A 38 -9.11 -19.75 3.00
C ARG A 38 -9.30 -19.81 1.49
N PHE A 39 -8.18 -20.04 0.80
CA PHE A 39 -8.13 -20.17 -0.65
C PHE A 39 -7.55 -21.52 -1.04
N ARG A 40 -8.13 -22.13 -2.07
CA ARG A 40 -7.60 -23.34 -2.71
C ARG A 40 -7.52 -23.13 -4.20
N LYS A 41 -6.36 -23.39 -4.79
CA LYS A 41 -6.21 -23.37 -6.26
C LYS A 41 -7.08 -24.46 -6.88
N ILE A 42 -7.90 -24.08 -7.86
CA ILE A 42 -8.82 -24.97 -8.57
C ILE A 42 -8.58 -25.01 -10.08
N GLY A 43 -7.74 -24.13 -10.61
CA GLY A 43 -7.37 -24.14 -12.02
C GLY A 43 -6.47 -22.98 -12.40
N GLU A 44 -6.28 -22.80 -13.71
CA GLU A 44 -5.56 -21.67 -14.31
C GLU A 44 -6.33 -21.18 -15.55
N ILE A 45 -6.16 -19.91 -15.86
CA ILE A 45 -6.66 -19.28 -17.09
C ILE A 45 -5.43 -18.92 -17.93
N GLN A 46 -5.16 -19.71 -18.96
CA GLN A 46 -4.03 -19.53 -19.88
C GLN A 46 -4.53 -19.14 -21.28
N GLY A 47 -3.81 -18.26 -21.96
CA GLY A 47 -4.01 -17.96 -23.40
C GLY A 47 -5.23 -17.11 -23.77
N ASN A 48 -6.01 -16.65 -22.79
CA ASN A 48 -7.24 -15.89 -23.05
C ASN A 48 -7.13 -14.39 -22.75
N THR A 49 -6.11 -13.96 -22.00
CA THR A 49 -5.95 -12.55 -21.62
C THR A 49 -5.41 -11.74 -22.79
N ILE A 50 -6.10 -10.64 -23.13
CA ILE A 50 -5.74 -9.72 -24.21
C ILE A 50 -5.27 -8.36 -23.71
N GLY A 51 -5.51 -8.05 -22.44
CA GLY A 51 -5.11 -6.80 -21.84
C GLY A 51 -5.48 -6.72 -20.36
N GLY A 52 -5.26 -5.55 -19.78
CA GLY A 52 -5.54 -5.28 -18.38
C GLY A 52 -4.38 -4.56 -17.70
N SER A 53 -4.51 -4.40 -16.39
CA SER A 53 -3.55 -3.67 -15.59
C SER A 53 -3.55 -4.12 -14.15
N ILE A 54 -2.49 -3.77 -13.44
CA ILE A 54 -2.37 -3.89 -11.98
C ILE A 54 -2.04 -2.50 -11.47
N ASN A 55 -2.86 -1.98 -10.55
CA ASN A 55 -2.58 -0.77 -9.81
C ASN A 55 -2.25 -1.13 -8.37
N ILE A 56 -1.20 -0.52 -7.84
CA ILE A 56 -0.82 -0.59 -6.44
C ILE A 56 -0.72 0.85 -5.95
N ASP A 57 -1.48 1.23 -4.92
CA ASP A 57 -1.50 2.59 -4.38
C ASP A 57 -1.46 2.55 -2.84
N ALA A 58 -0.42 3.15 -2.25
CA ALA A 58 -0.25 3.21 -0.80
C ALA A 58 -1.34 4.00 -0.08
N ASN A 59 -1.97 4.97 -0.76
CA ASN A 59 -2.97 5.86 -0.20
C ASN A 59 -4.41 5.36 -0.41
N SER A 60 -4.61 4.34 -1.24
CA SER A 60 -5.91 3.71 -1.45
C SER A 60 -6.26 2.76 -0.31
N THR A 61 -7.55 2.73 0.09
CA THR A 61 -8.08 1.73 1.02
C THR A 61 -7.82 0.31 0.51
N VAL A 62 -8.25 0.03 -0.72
CA VAL A 62 -7.88 -1.20 -1.44
C VAL A 62 -6.55 -0.94 -2.14
N ARG A 63 -5.46 -1.41 -1.54
CA ARG A 63 -4.10 -1.10 -1.99
C ARG A 63 -3.81 -1.66 -3.38
N ARG A 64 -4.32 -2.85 -3.70
CA ARG A 64 -4.12 -3.51 -5.00
C ARG A 64 -5.43 -3.71 -5.72
N THR A 65 -5.48 -3.19 -6.94
CA THR A 65 -6.57 -3.47 -7.89
C THR A 65 -6.00 -4.04 -9.17
N CYS A 66 -6.77 -4.89 -9.84
CA CYS A 66 -6.41 -5.46 -11.12
C CYS A 66 -7.59 -5.29 -12.09
N SER A 67 -7.29 -5.06 -13.36
CA SER A 67 -8.25 -5.23 -14.45
C SER A 67 -7.73 -6.32 -15.36
N ILE A 68 -8.61 -7.22 -15.80
CA ILE A 68 -8.27 -8.28 -16.76
C ILE A 68 -9.30 -8.25 -17.87
N GLU A 69 -8.81 -8.09 -19.10
CA GLU A 69 -9.59 -8.27 -20.30
C GLU A 69 -9.21 -9.60 -20.95
N MET A 70 -10.21 -10.41 -21.24
CA MET A 70 -10.00 -11.71 -21.86
C MET A 70 -11.01 -12.04 -22.94
N VAL A 71 -10.58 -12.87 -23.90
CA VAL A 71 -11.46 -13.47 -24.90
C VAL A 71 -12.20 -14.64 -24.28
N VAL A 72 -13.52 -14.65 -24.45
CA VAL A 72 -14.38 -15.73 -23.97
C VAL A 72 -14.39 -16.85 -25.00
N THR A 73 -13.65 -17.92 -24.70
CA THR A 73 -13.52 -19.09 -25.59
C THR A 73 -14.69 -20.07 -25.48
N ASP A 74 -15.32 -20.17 -24.30
CA ASP A 74 -16.37 -21.14 -24.00
C ASP A 74 -17.30 -20.63 -22.88
N SER A 75 -18.32 -21.44 -22.53
CA SER A 75 -19.32 -21.07 -21.52
C SER A 75 -18.78 -21.03 -20.08
N SER A 76 -17.61 -21.60 -19.79
CA SER A 76 -17.01 -21.59 -18.45
C SER A 76 -16.54 -20.21 -18.00
N PHE A 77 -16.47 -19.23 -18.90
CA PHE A 77 -16.17 -17.83 -18.61
C PHE A 77 -17.43 -16.95 -18.53
N LEU A 78 -18.62 -17.49 -18.78
CA LEU A 78 -19.85 -16.76 -18.54
C LEU A 78 -20.16 -16.74 -17.05
N VAL A 79 -20.71 -15.63 -16.56
CA VAL A 79 -21.00 -15.45 -15.13
C VAL A 79 -22.10 -16.42 -14.69
N SER A 80 -21.72 -17.43 -13.92
CA SER A 80 -22.66 -18.38 -13.29
C SER A 80 -22.00 -19.11 -12.12
N GLU A 81 -22.80 -19.65 -11.21
CA GLU A 81 -22.32 -20.39 -10.03
C GLU A 81 -21.42 -21.58 -10.37
N THR A 82 -21.67 -22.23 -11.51
CA THR A 82 -20.90 -23.39 -11.98
C THR A 82 -19.71 -23.03 -12.87
N SER A 83 -19.55 -21.74 -13.19
CA SER A 83 -18.49 -21.23 -14.05
C SER A 83 -17.20 -20.93 -13.28
N LYS A 84 -16.18 -20.49 -14.03
CA LYS A 84 -14.93 -19.94 -13.47
C LYS A 84 -15.10 -18.52 -12.92
N VAL A 85 -16.21 -17.84 -13.23
CA VAL A 85 -16.47 -16.44 -12.88
C VAL A 85 -17.73 -16.36 -12.03
N TRP A 86 -17.53 -16.36 -10.71
CA TRP A 86 -18.61 -16.22 -9.74
C TRP A 86 -18.09 -15.56 -8.46
N ILE A 87 -19.00 -15.11 -7.58
CA ILE A 87 -18.66 -14.35 -6.37
C ILE A 87 -17.77 -15.12 -5.38
N ASP A 88 -17.81 -16.45 -5.40
CA ASP A 88 -16.98 -17.32 -4.56
C ASP A 88 -15.65 -17.72 -5.23
N LYS A 89 -15.42 -17.25 -6.47
CA LYS A 89 -14.21 -17.46 -7.24
C LYS A 89 -13.32 -16.23 -7.14
N TRP A 90 -12.04 -16.49 -6.93
CA TRP A 90 -10.99 -15.51 -6.76
C TRP A 90 -9.87 -15.86 -7.73
N PHE A 91 -8.92 -14.97 -7.94
CA PHE A 91 -7.78 -15.27 -8.80
C PHE A 91 -6.49 -14.71 -8.24
N ARG A 92 -5.37 -15.34 -8.59
CA ARG A 92 -4.02 -14.83 -8.35
C ARG A 92 -3.39 -14.47 -9.67
N VAL A 93 -2.79 -13.29 -9.75
CA VAL A 93 -2.03 -12.84 -10.92
C VAL A 93 -0.55 -12.95 -10.62
N GLU A 94 0.18 -13.60 -11.51
CA GLU A 94 1.63 -13.73 -11.43
C GLU A 94 2.23 -13.29 -12.77
N LEU A 95 3.26 -12.45 -12.71
CA LEU A 95 4.02 -12.01 -13.88
C LEU A 95 5.35 -12.76 -13.89
N GLY A 96 5.77 -13.23 -15.06
CA GLY A 96 6.97 -14.02 -15.22
C GLY A 96 7.95 -13.34 -16.15
N VAL A 97 9.25 -13.45 -15.86
CA VAL A 97 10.31 -13.11 -16.82
C VAL A 97 11.21 -14.32 -16.97
N ARG A 98 11.47 -14.75 -18.21
CA ARG A 98 12.40 -15.86 -18.47
C ARG A 98 13.84 -15.40 -18.29
N SER A 99 14.59 -16.10 -17.46
CA SER A 99 16.03 -15.89 -17.29
C SER A 99 16.80 -16.41 -18.50
N LEU A 100 17.58 -15.56 -19.15
CA LEU A 100 18.45 -15.98 -20.26
C LEU A 100 19.61 -16.89 -19.80
N LYS A 101 19.94 -16.89 -18.50
CA LYS A 101 21.04 -17.70 -17.95
C LYS A 101 20.60 -19.13 -17.65
N THR A 102 19.39 -19.31 -17.11
CA THR A 102 18.91 -20.60 -16.61
C THR A 102 17.76 -21.19 -17.44
N ASP A 103 17.19 -20.41 -18.37
CA ASP A 103 15.99 -20.73 -19.16
C ASP A 103 14.72 -20.95 -18.30
N ASN A 104 14.80 -20.70 -16.99
CA ASN A 104 13.67 -20.79 -16.07
C ASN A 104 12.89 -19.48 -16.03
N ILE A 105 11.57 -19.58 -15.79
CA ILE A 105 10.72 -18.41 -15.59
C ILE A 105 10.72 -18.04 -14.11
N VAL A 106 11.15 -16.81 -13.82
CA VAL A 106 11.08 -16.21 -12.48
C VAL A 106 9.71 -15.58 -12.33
N TRP A 107 8.89 -16.12 -11.42
CA TRP A 107 7.52 -15.67 -11.18
C TRP A 107 7.44 -14.66 -10.04
N PHE A 108 6.72 -13.57 -10.28
CA PHE A 108 6.45 -12.50 -9.34
C PHE A 108 4.96 -12.52 -9.02
N ASN A 109 4.61 -12.84 -7.77
CA ASN A 109 3.25 -12.70 -7.31
C ASN A 109 2.84 -11.23 -7.31
N LYS A 110 1.69 -10.91 -7.90
CA LYS A 110 1.16 -9.55 -7.98
C LYS A 110 -0.13 -9.37 -7.20
N GLY A 111 -0.62 -10.39 -6.51
CA GLY A 111 -1.79 -10.27 -5.65
C GLY A 111 -2.77 -11.41 -5.81
N ILE A 112 -3.60 -11.54 -4.78
CA ILE A 112 -4.81 -12.35 -4.77
C ILE A 112 -6.00 -11.39 -4.79
N TYR A 113 -6.91 -11.59 -5.74
CA TYR A 113 -7.98 -10.68 -6.05
C TYR A 113 -9.34 -11.37 -5.95
N ALA A 114 -10.29 -10.71 -5.29
CA ALA A 114 -11.71 -11.00 -5.38
C ALA A 114 -12.25 -10.50 -6.72
N ILE A 115 -13.11 -11.28 -7.36
CA ILE A 115 -13.82 -10.85 -8.57
C ILE A 115 -14.85 -9.79 -8.19
N ASN A 116 -14.74 -8.60 -8.80
CA ASN A 116 -15.69 -7.51 -8.69
C ASN A 116 -16.24 -7.16 -10.09
N ASN A 117 -17.52 -6.78 -10.13
CA ASN A 117 -18.21 -6.26 -11.33
C ASN A 117 -17.85 -6.94 -12.68
N PRO A 118 -17.93 -8.28 -12.80
CA PRO A 118 -17.60 -8.94 -14.06
C PRO A 118 -18.59 -8.52 -15.16
N SER A 119 -18.08 -8.14 -16.33
CA SER A 119 -18.90 -7.73 -17.47
C SER A 119 -18.52 -8.48 -18.75
N VAL A 120 -19.54 -9.02 -19.43
CA VAL A 120 -19.36 -9.74 -20.69
C VAL A 120 -19.88 -8.88 -21.83
N LYS A 121 -19.01 -8.59 -22.81
CA LYS A 121 -19.35 -7.85 -24.02
C LYS A 121 -19.30 -8.79 -25.22
N PHE A 122 -20.43 -8.92 -25.90
CA PHE A 122 -20.53 -9.62 -27.18
C PHE A 122 -20.81 -8.61 -28.28
N ASN A 123 -20.01 -8.64 -29.35
CA ASN A 123 -20.33 -7.96 -30.60
C ASN A 123 -20.05 -8.89 -31.78
N SER A 124 -20.34 -8.44 -33.00
CA SER A 124 -20.18 -9.22 -34.24
C SER A 124 -18.75 -9.69 -34.53
N SER A 125 -17.75 -9.15 -33.83
CA SER A 125 -16.32 -9.35 -34.11
C SER A 125 -15.53 -9.91 -32.91
N THR A 126 -15.99 -9.71 -31.68
CA THR A 126 -15.29 -10.07 -30.45
C THR A 126 -16.27 -10.47 -29.35
N LYS A 127 -15.91 -11.50 -28.59
CA LYS A 127 -16.55 -11.87 -27.33
C LYS A 127 -15.53 -11.70 -26.22
N THR A 128 -15.66 -10.62 -25.45
CA THR A 128 -14.72 -10.27 -24.38
C THR A 128 -15.40 -10.29 -23.02
N LEU A 129 -14.62 -10.59 -21.99
CA LEU A 129 -14.97 -10.54 -20.60
C LEU A 129 -13.97 -9.61 -19.91
N HIS A 130 -14.51 -8.65 -19.17
CA HIS A 130 -13.75 -7.77 -18.30
C HIS A 130 -14.04 -8.13 -16.85
N ILE A 131 -12.99 -8.26 -16.04
CA ILE A 131 -13.07 -8.53 -14.61
C ILE A 131 -12.26 -7.48 -13.87
N GLU A 132 -12.86 -6.88 -12.85
CA GLU A 132 -12.15 -6.12 -11.84
C GLU A 132 -11.72 -7.06 -10.71
N GLY A 133 -10.51 -6.86 -10.22
CA GLY A 133 -9.93 -7.55 -9.09
C GLY A 133 -9.67 -6.59 -7.96
N LEU A 134 -10.16 -6.89 -6.76
CA LEU A 134 -9.86 -6.14 -5.54
C LEU A 134 -9.10 -7.02 -4.56
N ASP A 135 -8.09 -6.49 -3.87
CA ASP A 135 -7.43 -7.24 -2.80
C ASP A 135 -8.38 -7.55 -1.63
N LEU A 136 -7.88 -8.28 -0.62
CA LEU A 136 -8.70 -8.74 0.50
C LEU A 136 -9.33 -7.61 1.34
N MET A 137 -8.87 -6.36 1.21
CA MET A 137 -9.48 -5.22 1.90
C MET A 137 -10.97 -5.07 1.54
N CYS A 138 -11.35 -5.42 0.30
CA CYS A 138 -12.75 -5.37 -0.13
C CYS A 138 -13.71 -6.24 0.71
N THR A 139 -13.15 -7.20 1.47
CA THR A 139 -13.93 -8.10 2.32
C THR A 139 -14.23 -7.51 3.70
N ILE A 140 -13.65 -6.35 4.02
CA ILE A 140 -13.80 -5.67 5.31
C ILE A 140 -14.13 -4.19 5.18
N ASP A 141 -13.99 -3.58 4.01
CA ASP A 141 -14.30 -2.17 3.73
C ASP A 141 -15.79 -1.89 3.43
N GLY A 142 -16.62 -2.93 3.34
CA GLY A 142 -18.04 -2.83 3.00
C GLY A 142 -18.36 -3.17 1.54
N THR A 143 -17.37 -3.17 0.64
CA THR A 143 -17.56 -3.39 -0.80
C THR A 143 -18.12 -4.79 -1.09
N LEU A 144 -17.43 -5.83 -0.62
CA LEU A 144 -17.88 -7.23 -0.73
C LEU A 144 -18.17 -7.87 0.64
N GLY A 145 -17.71 -7.24 1.72
CA GLY A 145 -17.86 -7.71 3.10
C GLY A 145 -19.18 -7.34 3.78
N GLY A 146 -19.82 -6.26 3.32
CA GLY A 146 -20.95 -5.64 4.00
C GLY A 146 -20.58 -4.94 5.32
N GLU A 147 -21.59 -4.70 6.15
CA GLU A 147 -21.52 -3.93 7.39
C GLU A 147 -21.40 -4.84 8.64
N LEU A 148 -21.12 -4.26 9.81
CA LEU A 148 -20.90 -4.99 11.06
C LEU A 148 -22.14 -5.75 11.57
N GLY A 149 -23.35 -5.25 11.30
CA GLY A 149 -24.62 -5.87 11.69
C GLY A 149 -24.91 -5.89 13.20
N ALA A 150 -23.98 -5.41 14.04
CA ALA A 150 -24.14 -5.28 15.47
C ALA A 150 -23.29 -4.12 16.01
N ILE A 151 -23.72 -3.54 17.14
CA ILE A 151 -22.91 -2.55 17.85
C ILE A 151 -21.62 -3.24 18.29
N THR A 152 -20.49 -2.64 17.93
CA THR A 152 -19.16 -3.12 18.31
C THR A 152 -18.52 -2.08 19.22
N LYS A 153 -18.05 -2.53 20.38
CA LYS A 153 -17.32 -1.69 21.33
C LYS A 153 -15.97 -2.32 21.66
N ILE A 154 -14.91 -1.53 21.57
CA ILE A 154 -13.55 -1.91 21.96
C ILE A 154 -13.10 -0.90 23.00
N PRO A 155 -12.89 -1.31 24.27
CA PRO A 155 -12.59 -0.37 25.33
C PRO A 155 -11.20 0.26 25.18
N ALA A 156 -11.04 1.45 25.77
CA ALA A 156 -9.77 2.13 25.94
C ALA A 156 -8.75 1.24 26.68
N ASN A 157 -7.47 1.60 26.57
CA ASN A 157 -6.33 0.89 27.13
C ASN A 157 -6.07 -0.53 26.57
N VAL A 158 -6.88 -1.01 25.61
CA VAL A 158 -6.57 -2.23 24.86
C VAL A 158 -5.38 -1.98 23.93
N GLY A 159 -4.41 -2.88 23.94
CA GLY A 159 -3.26 -2.81 23.04
C GLY A 159 -3.66 -3.11 21.59
N ILE A 160 -2.96 -2.49 20.63
CA ILE A 160 -3.24 -2.62 19.19
C ILE A 160 -3.36 -4.08 18.70
N PRO A 161 -2.53 -5.04 19.15
CA PRO A 161 -2.71 -6.44 18.78
C PRO A 161 -4.10 -7.00 19.13
N GLY A 162 -4.66 -6.62 20.29
CA GLY A 162 -6.00 -7.06 20.71
C GLY A 162 -7.14 -6.40 19.91
N VAL A 163 -6.95 -5.14 19.51
CA VAL A 163 -7.87 -4.45 18.61
C VAL A 163 -7.89 -5.12 17.24
N LEU A 164 -6.71 -5.38 16.67
CA LEU A 164 -6.56 -6.04 15.37
C LEU A 164 -7.04 -7.50 15.42
N GLU A 165 -6.89 -8.20 16.54
CA GLU A 165 -7.51 -9.52 16.73
C GLU A 165 -9.04 -9.45 16.63
N THR A 166 -9.66 -8.42 17.21
CA THR A 166 -11.11 -8.23 17.10
C THR A 166 -11.52 -7.86 15.67
N ALA A 167 -10.87 -6.86 15.08
CA ALA A 167 -11.23 -6.37 13.75
C ALA A 167 -10.93 -7.40 12.64
N ILE A 168 -9.72 -7.96 12.59
CA ILE A 168 -9.26 -8.80 11.49
C ILE A 168 -9.66 -10.25 11.67
N TRP A 169 -9.41 -10.82 12.85
CA TRP A 169 -9.72 -12.22 13.08
C TRP A 169 -11.22 -12.44 13.31
N ARG A 170 -11.81 -11.82 14.35
CA ARG A 170 -13.21 -12.08 14.72
C ARG A 170 -14.20 -11.55 13.69
N LEU A 171 -14.11 -10.26 13.34
CA LEU A 171 -15.08 -9.61 12.47
C LEU A 171 -14.76 -9.81 10.99
N GLY A 172 -13.49 -9.60 10.60
CA GLY A 172 -13.02 -9.74 9.22
C GLY A 172 -12.85 -11.18 8.74
N LYS A 173 -12.95 -12.18 9.64
CA LYS A 173 -12.82 -13.60 9.33
C LYS A 173 -11.49 -13.93 8.62
N ILE A 174 -10.41 -13.24 8.98
CA ILE A 174 -9.06 -13.48 8.47
C ILE A 174 -8.27 -14.26 9.52
N SER A 175 -7.55 -15.31 9.14
CA SER A 175 -6.83 -16.12 10.12
C SER A 175 -5.69 -15.38 10.78
N LYS A 176 -5.45 -15.67 12.06
CA LYS A 176 -4.28 -15.19 12.81
C LYS A 176 -2.96 -15.53 12.10
N THR A 177 -2.87 -16.70 11.45
CA THR A 177 -1.68 -17.13 10.70
C THR A 177 -1.47 -16.35 9.40
N GLN A 178 -2.51 -15.67 8.92
CA GLN A 178 -2.51 -14.77 7.76
C GLN A 178 -2.37 -13.30 8.17
N THR A 179 -1.85 -13.02 9.39
CA THR A 179 -1.60 -11.66 9.87
C THR A 179 -0.12 -11.46 10.20
N TYR A 180 0.37 -10.25 10.01
CA TYR A 180 1.62 -9.73 10.54
C TYR A 180 1.30 -8.44 11.28
N ILE A 181 1.68 -8.40 12.56
CA ILE A 181 1.47 -7.24 13.41
C ILE A 181 2.82 -6.92 14.04
N GLU A 182 3.42 -5.82 13.59
CA GLU A 182 4.59 -5.27 14.26
C GLU A 182 4.17 -4.67 15.61
N GLN A 183 5.04 -4.79 16.62
CA GLN A 183 4.71 -4.41 17.99
C GLN A 183 4.52 -2.89 18.12
N ASN A 184 3.30 -2.47 18.42
CA ASN A 184 2.99 -1.11 18.86
C ASN A 184 2.67 -1.13 20.37
N THR A 185 3.44 -0.39 21.16
CA THR A 185 3.31 -0.33 22.63
C THR A 185 2.22 0.64 23.10
N SER A 186 1.73 1.52 22.23
CA SER A 186 0.74 2.53 22.61
C SER A 186 -0.66 1.93 22.62
N PRO A 187 -1.39 1.99 23.75
CA PRO A 187 -2.73 1.44 23.82
C PRO A 187 -3.77 2.40 23.25
N LEU A 188 -5.03 1.93 23.13
CA LEU A 188 -6.14 2.79 22.75
C LEU A 188 -6.36 3.94 23.77
N PRO A 189 -6.47 5.19 23.32
CA PRO A 189 -6.70 6.35 24.18
C PRO A 189 -8.14 6.47 24.69
N TYR A 190 -9.10 5.92 23.93
CA TYR A 190 -10.53 5.99 24.23
C TYR A 190 -11.25 4.76 23.65
N ASP A 191 -12.52 4.58 24.01
CA ASP A 191 -13.36 3.48 23.54
C ASP A 191 -13.73 3.67 22.06
N ILE A 192 -13.43 2.67 21.22
CA ILE A 192 -13.94 2.64 19.85
C ILE A 192 -15.37 2.09 19.90
N GLU A 193 -16.34 2.89 19.48
CA GLU A 193 -17.74 2.48 19.32
C GLU A 193 -18.17 2.57 17.84
N LYS A 194 -18.65 1.45 17.30
CA LYS A 194 -19.20 1.36 15.94
C LYS A 194 -20.64 0.87 15.96
N THR A 195 -21.43 1.43 15.06
CA THR A 195 -22.83 1.11 14.82
C THR A 195 -22.96 -0.13 13.91
N PRO A 196 -24.15 -0.75 13.83
CA PRO A 196 -24.37 -1.88 12.92
C PRO A 196 -24.12 -1.58 11.43
N THR A 197 -24.21 -0.30 11.03
CA THR A 197 -24.02 0.14 9.64
C THR A 197 -22.58 0.49 9.30
N ASP A 198 -21.69 0.54 10.29
CA ASP A 198 -20.27 0.73 10.07
C ASP A 198 -19.62 -0.54 9.51
N THR A 199 -18.41 -0.42 8.99
CA THR A 199 -17.65 -1.54 8.40
C THR A 199 -16.53 -1.98 9.34
N VAL A 200 -15.98 -3.18 9.10
CA VAL A 200 -14.78 -3.63 9.83
C VAL A 200 -13.61 -2.69 9.58
N TYR A 201 -13.46 -2.18 8.35
CA TYR A 201 -12.45 -1.21 7.99
C TYR A 201 -12.58 0.10 8.76
N SER A 202 -13.78 0.56 9.09
CA SER A 202 -13.95 1.80 9.88
C SER A 202 -13.25 1.74 11.25
N ILE A 203 -13.06 0.55 11.82
CA ILE A 203 -12.26 0.33 13.02
C ILE A 203 -10.78 0.50 12.70
N LEU A 204 -10.32 -0.07 11.59
CA LEU A 204 -8.93 0.00 11.14
C LEU A 204 -8.52 1.40 10.70
N GLU A 205 -9.42 2.12 10.06
CA GLU A 205 -9.27 3.53 9.68
C GLU A 205 -9.03 4.38 10.92
N GLU A 206 -9.82 4.19 11.98
CA GLU A 206 -9.61 4.88 13.24
C GLU A 206 -8.25 4.55 13.87
N ILE A 207 -7.80 3.30 13.79
CA ILE A 207 -6.43 2.92 14.22
C ILE A 207 -5.35 3.59 13.37
N ARG A 208 -5.52 3.65 12.05
CA ARG A 208 -4.60 4.33 11.15
C ARG A 208 -4.51 5.82 11.49
N ASP A 209 -5.66 6.45 11.72
CA ASP A 209 -5.74 7.89 12.00
C ASP A 209 -5.20 8.22 13.40
N LEU A 210 -5.33 7.31 14.37
CA LEU A 210 -4.67 7.43 15.68
C LEU A 210 -3.15 7.26 15.60
N PHE A 211 -2.67 6.36 14.74
CA PHE A 211 -1.26 5.98 14.63
C PHE A 211 -0.74 6.22 13.21
N MET A 212 -0.64 7.48 12.82
CA MET A 212 -0.39 7.88 11.42
C MET A 212 1.00 7.53 10.87
N ASP A 213 1.95 7.18 11.74
CA ASP A 213 3.27 6.63 11.37
C ASP A 213 3.20 5.16 10.90
N TRP A 214 2.03 4.54 10.99
CA TRP A 214 1.80 3.13 10.70
C TRP A 214 0.91 2.96 9.47
N GLU A 215 1.05 1.82 8.81
CA GLU A 215 0.23 1.45 7.66
C GLU A 215 -0.50 0.12 7.88
N ILE A 216 -1.67 0.02 7.25
CA ILE A 216 -2.55 -1.16 7.26
C ILE A 216 -2.86 -1.53 5.82
N PHE A 217 -2.61 -2.79 5.44
CA PHE A 217 -2.91 -3.28 4.09
C PHE A 217 -2.88 -4.80 3.99
N PHE A 218 -3.26 -5.33 2.83
CA PHE A 218 -3.01 -6.73 2.46
C PHE A 218 -1.86 -6.82 1.46
N ASP A 219 -0.89 -7.70 1.73
CA ASP A 219 0.25 -7.94 0.82
C ASP A 219 -0.14 -8.77 -0.42
N GLU A 220 0.81 -9.02 -1.33
CA GLU A 220 0.59 -9.78 -2.55
C GLU A 220 0.14 -11.23 -2.32
N THR A 221 0.40 -11.78 -1.13
CA THR A 221 -0.04 -13.13 -0.72
C THR A 221 -1.42 -13.13 -0.06
N GLY A 222 -2.00 -11.93 0.15
CA GLY A 222 -3.23 -11.74 0.90
C GLY A 222 -3.03 -11.76 2.41
N ARG A 223 -1.81 -11.60 2.92
CA ARG A 223 -1.56 -11.47 4.36
C ARG A 223 -1.91 -10.06 4.82
N PHE A 224 -2.64 -9.94 5.92
CA PHE A 224 -2.87 -8.65 6.56
C PHE A 224 -1.59 -8.16 7.22
N ILE A 225 -1.19 -6.92 6.97
CA ILE A 225 0.01 -6.29 7.48
C ILE A 225 -0.37 -5.04 8.28
N TYR A 226 0.12 -4.98 9.52
CA TYR A 226 0.23 -3.75 10.30
C TYR A 226 1.70 -3.53 10.64
N GLN A 227 2.28 -2.45 10.15
CA GLN A 227 3.71 -2.14 10.33
C GLN A 227 3.95 -0.63 10.33
N LYS A 228 5.12 -0.21 10.82
CA LYS A 228 5.55 1.18 10.70
C LYS A 228 5.93 1.48 9.24
N ILE A 229 5.58 2.67 8.74
CA ILE A 229 6.02 3.11 7.41
C ILE A 229 7.55 3.22 7.40
N LYS A 230 8.19 2.54 6.43
CA LYS A 230 9.65 2.42 6.33
C LYS A 230 10.24 3.51 5.43
N ASN A 231 10.16 4.76 5.89
CA ASN A 231 10.59 5.96 5.16
C ASN A 231 11.68 6.77 5.92
N LYS A 232 12.31 6.19 6.94
CA LYS A 232 13.33 6.86 7.73
C LYS A 232 14.59 7.07 6.90
N TYR A 233 14.96 8.33 6.80
CA TYR A 233 16.20 8.77 6.17
C TYR A 233 16.85 9.88 6.99
N VAL A 234 18.10 9.63 7.39
CA VAL A 234 19.02 10.55 8.04
C VAL A 234 20.32 10.59 7.25
N LEU A 235 20.80 11.80 7.00
CA LEU A 235 22.09 12.02 6.36
C LEU A 235 23.22 11.78 7.36
N ASN A 236 24.24 10.98 6.99
CA ASN A 236 25.35 10.59 7.85
C ASN A 236 24.90 10.04 9.22
N PRO A 237 24.21 8.88 9.24
CA PRO A 237 23.68 8.32 10.47
C PRO A 237 24.80 7.97 11.47
N LEU A 238 24.49 8.07 12.76
CA LEU A 238 25.37 7.55 13.81
C LEU A 238 25.53 6.02 13.64
N PRO A 239 26.60 5.38 14.16
CA PRO A 239 26.82 3.95 14.01
C PRO A 239 25.66 3.04 14.51
N ASN A 240 24.82 3.57 15.40
CA ASN A 240 23.64 2.90 15.96
C ASN A 240 22.32 3.32 15.31
N TYR A 241 22.36 4.15 14.27
CA TYR A 241 21.19 4.61 13.54
C TYR A 241 21.18 3.96 12.15
N GLU A 242 20.15 3.20 11.84
CA GLU A 242 19.98 2.59 10.52
C GLU A 242 18.86 3.30 9.77
N ASN A 243 19.19 3.76 8.56
CA ASN A 243 18.18 4.22 7.60
C ASN A 243 17.35 3.03 7.12
N ASP A 244 16.13 3.30 6.68
CA ASP A 244 15.33 2.27 6.04
C ASP A 244 15.97 1.82 4.72
N ILE A 245 15.76 0.54 4.41
CA ILE A 245 16.40 -0.13 3.28
C ILE A 245 15.95 0.50 1.96
N ILE A 246 16.92 0.85 1.12
CA ILE A 246 16.70 1.21 -0.29
C ILE A 246 16.38 -0.09 -1.03
N ALA A 247 15.13 -0.24 -1.48
CA ALA A 247 14.65 -1.43 -2.16
C ALA A 247 15.30 -1.62 -3.53
N PHE A 248 15.59 -0.53 -4.23
CA PHE A 248 16.29 -0.57 -5.51
C PHE A 248 17.01 0.75 -5.79
N ASN A 249 18.16 0.65 -6.44
CA ASN A 249 18.95 1.80 -6.87
C ASN A 249 18.95 1.87 -8.40
N PHE A 250 18.36 2.94 -8.93
CA PHE A 250 18.33 3.26 -10.34
C PHE A 250 19.62 3.96 -10.73
N LEU A 251 20.62 3.15 -11.04
CA LEU A 251 21.90 3.60 -11.58
C LEU A 251 21.77 4.04 -13.05
N GLU A 252 22.74 4.82 -13.50
CA GLU A 252 22.79 5.36 -14.86
C GLU A 252 22.85 4.23 -15.90
N GLU A 253 23.65 3.20 -15.63
CA GLU A 253 23.89 2.06 -16.51
C GLU A 253 22.68 1.13 -16.72
N HIS A 254 21.63 1.24 -15.90
CA HIS A 254 20.48 0.32 -15.96
C HIS A 254 19.49 0.63 -17.09
N ASP A 255 19.55 1.84 -17.68
CA ASP A 255 18.68 2.29 -18.79
C ASP A 255 17.19 1.86 -18.69
N LEU A 256 16.60 1.97 -17.49
CA LEU A 256 15.23 1.52 -17.22
C LEU A 256 14.17 2.61 -17.38
N VAL A 257 14.57 3.88 -17.21
CA VAL A 257 13.65 5.03 -17.20
C VAL A 257 13.56 5.61 -18.60
N ASN A 258 12.35 5.60 -19.16
CA ASN A 258 12.05 6.12 -20.50
C ASN A 258 11.68 7.61 -20.46
N ASP A 259 10.87 8.01 -19.48
CA ASP A 259 10.41 9.37 -19.30
C ASP A 259 10.16 9.66 -17.82
N TYR A 260 10.22 10.92 -17.42
CA TYR A 260 9.91 11.35 -16.07
C TYR A 260 9.41 12.81 -16.03
N ASN A 261 8.60 13.11 -15.02
CA ASN A 261 8.08 14.44 -14.74
C ASN A 261 8.24 14.76 -13.26
N LEU A 262 8.90 15.88 -12.95
CA LEU A 262 9.05 16.40 -11.59
C LEU A 262 8.04 17.52 -11.34
N ASN A 263 7.23 17.37 -10.31
CA ASN A 263 6.24 18.33 -9.88
C ASN A 263 6.58 18.87 -8.48
N TYR A 264 6.58 20.19 -8.33
CA TYR A 264 6.90 20.89 -7.10
C TYR A 264 5.66 21.63 -6.56
N ASP A 265 5.26 21.34 -5.33
CA ASP A 265 4.18 22.04 -4.63
C ASP A 265 4.72 22.87 -3.46
N PHE A 266 5.17 24.09 -3.78
CA PHE A 266 5.64 25.03 -2.77
C PHE A 266 4.54 25.58 -1.86
N GLN A 267 3.25 25.45 -2.24
CA GLN A 267 2.14 25.88 -1.37
C GLN A 267 2.00 24.95 -0.17
N ASN A 268 2.33 23.67 -0.36
CA ASN A 268 2.32 22.65 0.68
C ASN A 268 3.44 22.80 1.72
N VAL A 269 4.52 23.55 1.42
CA VAL A 269 5.66 23.70 2.34
C VAL A 269 5.22 24.38 3.64
N LYS A 270 5.45 23.71 4.78
CA LYS A 270 5.26 24.24 6.14
C LYS A 270 6.43 23.78 7.01
N ASN A 271 7.03 24.72 7.72
CA ASN A 271 8.23 24.45 8.52
C ASN A 271 8.03 24.62 10.02
N LYS A 272 6.78 24.87 10.44
CA LYS A 272 6.34 24.88 11.83
C LYS A 272 4.94 24.30 11.92
N ILE A 273 4.79 23.20 12.64
CA ILE A 273 3.51 22.51 12.88
C ILE A 273 3.10 22.75 14.31
N ILE A 274 1.88 23.21 14.52
CA ILE A 274 1.31 23.52 15.83
C ILE A 274 0.03 22.71 16.00
N ILE A 275 0.01 21.81 16.99
CA ILE A 275 -1.14 20.97 17.30
C ILE A 275 -1.77 21.45 18.60
N TRP A 276 -3.05 21.76 18.55
CA TRP A 276 -3.92 21.99 19.70
C TRP A 276 -4.87 20.81 19.84
N GLY A 277 -4.68 20.03 20.90
CA GLY A 277 -5.55 18.89 21.23
C GLY A 277 -6.77 19.30 22.05
N LYS A 278 -7.29 18.36 22.85
CA LYS A 278 -8.38 18.64 23.78
C LYS A 278 -7.92 19.48 24.98
N GLN A 279 -8.81 20.34 25.48
CA GLN A 279 -8.68 20.88 26.84
C GLN A 279 -9.19 19.85 27.85
N LEU A 280 -8.30 19.38 28.73
CA LEU A 280 -8.65 18.44 29.79
C LEU A 280 -9.49 19.11 30.87
N ASP A 281 -10.25 18.33 31.65
CA ASP A 281 -11.14 18.83 32.70
C ASP A 281 -10.41 19.64 33.80
N ASN A 282 -9.10 19.46 33.93
CA ASN A 282 -8.22 20.21 34.82
C ASN A 282 -7.77 21.57 34.24
N GLY A 283 -8.28 21.95 33.08
CA GLY A 283 -7.96 23.20 32.36
C GLY A 283 -6.69 23.14 31.51
N ILE A 284 -5.91 22.05 31.55
CA ILE A 284 -4.69 21.90 30.76
C ILE A 284 -5.07 21.64 29.30
N GLN A 285 -4.54 22.48 28.41
CA GLN A 285 -4.68 22.33 26.97
C GLN A 285 -3.59 21.39 26.43
N ILE A 286 -3.99 20.29 25.80
CA ILE A 286 -3.02 19.45 25.08
C ILE A 286 -2.46 20.24 23.91
N HIS A 287 -1.14 20.29 23.81
CA HIS A 287 -0.43 21.10 22.82
C HIS A 287 0.92 20.47 22.47
N HIS A 288 1.30 20.53 21.19
CA HIS A 288 2.64 20.19 20.74
C HIS A 288 3.05 21.07 19.54
N GLU A 289 4.32 21.46 19.48
CA GLU A 289 4.88 22.23 18.38
C GLU A 289 6.12 21.52 17.83
N LEU A 290 6.25 21.49 16.50
CA LEU A 290 7.39 20.89 15.81
C LEU A 290 7.90 21.84 14.72
N ILE A 291 9.19 22.19 14.78
CA ILE A 291 9.83 23.15 13.89
C ILE A 291 10.90 22.45 13.04
N ASN A 292 10.96 22.76 11.74
CA ASN A 292 12.05 22.34 10.86
C ASN A 292 13.25 23.27 11.07
N ASN A 293 14.15 22.88 11.97
CA ASN A 293 15.44 23.51 12.15
C ASN A 293 16.58 22.74 11.46
N ASN A 294 16.27 21.76 10.59
CA ASN A 294 17.28 20.94 9.92
C ASN A 294 18.09 21.76 8.91
N SER A 295 19.40 21.93 9.13
CA SER A 295 20.28 22.60 8.16
C SER A 295 20.25 21.94 6.78
N ASP A 296 20.09 20.61 6.76
CA ASP A 296 20.15 19.78 5.56
C ASP A 296 18.84 19.81 4.78
N SER A 297 17.74 20.22 5.42
CA SER A 297 16.48 20.44 4.72
C SER A 297 16.50 21.78 3.97
N PRO A 298 16.01 21.84 2.71
CA PRO A 298 15.81 23.12 2.03
C PRO A 298 14.67 23.93 2.64
N PHE A 299 13.75 23.29 3.37
CA PHE A 299 12.53 23.90 3.90
C PHE A 299 12.67 24.44 5.33
N ASN A 300 13.90 24.48 5.88
CA ASN A 300 14.08 24.89 7.26
C ASN A 300 13.78 26.36 7.52
N ILE A 301 13.42 26.65 8.78
CA ILE A 301 13.02 27.96 9.27
C ILE A 301 14.10 29.04 9.06
N ASN A 302 15.39 28.67 9.12
CA ASN A 302 16.49 29.64 8.97
C ASN A 302 16.65 30.11 7.52
N LYS A 303 16.22 29.30 6.53
CA LYS A 303 16.26 29.64 5.11
C LYS A 303 14.99 30.35 4.63
N LEU A 304 13.82 29.95 5.14
CA LEU A 304 12.52 30.41 4.62
C LEU A 304 11.74 31.36 5.56
N GLY A 305 12.20 31.56 6.79
CA GLY A 305 11.39 32.21 7.84
C GLY A 305 10.28 31.29 8.35
N GLU A 306 9.37 31.80 9.19
CA GLU A 306 8.27 31.02 9.74
C GLU A 306 7.11 30.86 8.74
N VAL A 307 6.80 29.61 8.40
CA VAL A 307 5.64 29.23 7.59
C VAL A 307 4.80 28.20 8.38
N PRO A 308 3.95 28.67 9.30
CA PRO A 308 3.26 27.79 10.25
C PRO A 308 2.01 27.11 9.65
N LYS A 309 1.70 25.93 10.18
CA LYS A 309 0.41 25.23 10.03
C LYS A 309 -0.12 24.89 11.41
N THR A 310 -1.31 25.41 11.72
CA THR A 310 -2.02 25.12 12.97
C THR A 310 -3.15 24.12 12.71
N ILE A 311 -3.26 23.13 13.59
CA ILE A 311 -4.31 22.12 13.58
C ILE A 311 -4.93 22.08 14.97
N VAL A 312 -6.26 22.10 15.01
CA VAL A 312 -7.05 21.97 16.24
C VAL A 312 -7.86 20.69 16.13
N ASP A 313 -7.69 19.77 17.08
CA ASP A 313 -8.36 18.47 17.10
C ASP A 313 -8.65 18.01 18.53
N ASP A 314 -9.92 18.12 18.94
CA ASP A 314 -10.39 17.75 20.27
C ASP A 314 -10.36 16.23 20.55
N ASN A 315 -10.00 15.40 19.56
CA ASN A 315 -9.81 13.95 19.73
C ASN A 315 -8.38 13.58 20.14
N ILE A 316 -7.51 14.56 20.33
CA ILE A 316 -6.14 14.37 20.83
C ILE A 316 -6.13 14.60 22.34
N PHE A 317 -6.05 13.51 23.10
CA PHE A 317 -6.20 13.53 24.57
C PHE A 317 -4.86 13.53 25.32
N THR A 318 -3.76 13.21 24.64
CA THR A 318 -2.43 13.08 25.25
C THR A 318 -1.37 13.85 24.47
N VAL A 319 -0.30 14.25 25.15
CA VAL A 319 0.85 14.91 24.51
C VAL A 319 1.52 14.00 23.47
N ASP A 320 1.56 12.69 23.72
CA ASP A 320 2.16 11.71 22.81
C ASP A 320 1.37 11.62 21.49
N GLN A 321 0.04 11.65 21.54
CA GLN A 321 -0.81 11.75 20.35
C GLN A 321 -0.60 13.07 19.61
N ALA A 322 -0.46 14.18 20.33
CA ALA A 322 -0.17 15.49 19.73
C ALA A 322 1.19 15.49 19.02
N GLU A 323 2.21 14.84 19.61
CA GLU A 323 3.51 14.65 18.97
C GLU A 323 3.41 13.79 17.71
N GLN A 324 2.70 12.65 17.77
CA GLN A 324 2.52 11.78 16.60
C GLN A 324 1.80 12.50 15.46
N ARG A 325 0.73 13.25 15.78
CA ARG A 325 0.02 14.10 14.80
C ARG A 325 0.94 15.16 14.19
N ALA A 326 1.74 15.83 15.03
CA ALA A 326 2.69 16.83 14.58
C ALA A 326 3.74 16.24 13.63
N ARG A 327 4.26 15.04 13.94
CA ARG A 327 5.25 14.33 13.10
C ARG A 327 4.69 13.97 11.74
N TYR A 328 3.46 13.46 11.70
CA TYR A 328 2.81 13.11 10.44
C TYR A 328 2.54 14.35 9.56
N GLU A 329 2.02 15.42 10.14
CA GLU A 329 1.76 16.66 9.41
C GLU A 329 3.06 17.34 8.97
N PHE A 330 4.10 17.23 9.80
CA PHE A 330 5.44 17.67 9.42
C PHE A 330 5.98 16.89 8.22
N TYR A 331 5.84 15.56 8.23
CA TYR A 331 6.20 14.72 7.11
C TYR A 331 5.46 15.13 5.83
N LYS A 332 4.14 15.32 5.89
CA LYS A 332 3.34 15.76 4.74
C LYS A 332 3.85 17.08 4.15
N HIS A 333 4.11 18.06 5.00
CA HIS A 333 4.46 19.40 4.58
C HIS A 333 5.96 19.62 4.32
N ASN A 334 6.81 18.61 4.54
CA ASN A 334 8.23 18.65 4.22
C ASN A 334 8.61 17.66 3.11
N ASN A 335 7.95 16.50 3.02
CA ASN A 335 8.31 15.44 2.08
C ASN A 335 7.35 15.34 0.88
N LEU A 336 6.07 15.73 1.02
CA LEU A 336 5.11 15.71 -0.10
C LEU A 336 5.10 17.03 -0.88
N CYS A 337 6.25 17.70 -0.98
CA CYS A 337 6.40 18.95 -1.74
C CYS A 337 7.04 18.74 -3.11
N GLU A 338 7.62 17.55 -3.35
CA GLU A 338 8.24 17.17 -4.61
C GLU A 338 7.79 15.75 -4.95
N GLN A 339 7.15 15.60 -6.10
CA GLN A 339 6.68 14.32 -6.62
C GLN A 339 7.28 14.09 -8.00
N VAL A 340 7.77 12.87 -8.22
CA VAL A 340 8.20 12.39 -9.53
C VAL A 340 7.19 11.39 -10.06
N SER A 341 6.83 11.54 -11.34
CA SER A 341 6.12 10.51 -12.11
C SER A 341 7.09 9.95 -13.15
N ILE A 342 7.22 8.63 -13.24
CA ILE A 342 8.24 7.95 -14.03
C ILE A 342 7.57 6.91 -14.91
N SER A 343 7.86 6.94 -16.21
CA SER A 343 7.53 5.89 -17.15
C SER A 343 8.77 5.05 -17.43
N MET A 344 8.70 3.75 -17.19
CA MET A 344 9.89 2.88 -17.17
C MET A 344 9.59 1.44 -17.60
N LEU A 345 10.64 0.71 -17.97
CA LEU A 345 10.56 -0.74 -18.15
C LEU A 345 10.05 -1.39 -16.84
N PRO A 346 9.06 -2.30 -16.90
CA PRO A 346 8.47 -2.86 -15.70
C PRO A 346 9.46 -3.57 -14.79
N LEU A 347 9.47 -3.24 -13.50
CA LEU A 347 10.21 -3.96 -12.46
C LEU A 347 9.23 -4.68 -11.51
N TYR A 348 8.99 -5.96 -11.74
CA TYR A 348 7.94 -6.71 -11.04
C TYR A 348 8.26 -7.00 -9.57
N PHE A 349 9.43 -6.67 -9.04
CA PHE A 349 9.72 -6.82 -7.61
C PHE A 349 9.46 -5.55 -6.79
N LEU A 350 9.15 -4.42 -7.43
CA LEU A 350 8.82 -3.18 -6.72
C LEU A 350 7.42 -3.22 -6.11
N ASP A 351 7.25 -2.42 -5.07
CA ASP A 351 5.99 -2.25 -4.34
C ASP A 351 5.91 -0.84 -3.75
N VAL A 352 4.72 -0.41 -3.35
CA VAL A 352 4.49 0.91 -2.74
C VAL A 352 5.02 0.97 -1.29
N ASN A 353 5.21 2.19 -0.76
CA ASN A 353 5.85 2.43 0.54
C ASN A 353 7.24 1.77 0.65
N LYS A 354 7.99 1.75 -0.45
CA LYS A 354 9.39 1.33 -0.50
C LYS A 354 10.26 2.50 -0.91
N LEU A 355 11.40 2.66 -0.24
CA LEU A 355 12.41 3.65 -0.63
C LEU A 355 13.16 3.15 -1.87
N ILE A 356 13.30 4.04 -2.84
CA ILE A 356 14.15 3.85 -4.02
C ILE A 356 15.10 5.03 -4.13
N GLU A 357 16.22 4.83 -4.80
CA GLU A 357 17.20 5.88 -5.07
C GLU A 357 17.40 6.00 -6.57
N PHE A 358 17.40 7.23 -7.07
CA PHE A 358 17.83 7.54 -8.42
C PHE A 358 19.19 8.22 -8.37
N ASN A 359 20.11 7.82 -9.25
CA ASN A 359 21.43 8.40 -9.37
C ASN A 359 21.65 8.91 -10.81
N ARG A 360 20.84 9.89 -11.23
CA ARG A 360 20.90 10.49 -12.58
C ARG A 360 21.04 12.02 -12.49
N PRO A 361 22.26 12.54 -12.21
CA PRO A 361 22.49 13.97 -12.00
C PRO A 361 22.26 14.81 -13.27
N GLU A 362 22.53 14.25 -14.45
CA GLU A 362 22.32 14.87 -15.77
C GLU A 362 20.90 15.42 -15.97
N ILE A 363 19.91 14.77 -15.34
CA ILE A 363 18.48 15.04 -15.48
C ILE A 363 17.84 15.53 -14.16
N ASN A 364 18.66 15.94 -13.18
CA ASN A 364 18.21 16.39 -11.86
C ASN A 364 17.33 15.37 -11.11
N LEU A 365 17.57 14.08 -11.34
CA LEU A 365 16.89 12.97 -10.64
C LEU A 365 17.95 12.19 -9.83
N ASN A 366 18.38 12.77 -8.70
CA ASN A 366 19.52 12.29 -7.93
C ASN A 366 19.25 12.23 -6.41
N ASP A 367 18.19 11.51 -6.01
CA ASP A 367 17.70 11.52 -4.64
C ASP A 367 16.95 10.24 -4.28
N LYS A 368 16.53 10.18 -3.01
CA LYS A 368 15.70 9.11 -2.47
C LYS A 368 14.22 9.48 -2.56
N TYR A 369 13.42 8.52 -2.99
CA TYR A 369 12.00 8.67 -3.18
C TYR A 369 11.26 7.51 -2.52
N LEU A 370 10.08 7.79 -1.96
CA LEU A 370 9.17 6.77 -1.46
C LEU A 370 8.07 6.55 -2.50
N ILE A 371 7.89 5.31 -2.94
CA ILE A 371 6.90 4.98 -3.96
C ILE A 371 5.48 5.14 -3.40
N ASP A 372 4.67 5.98 -4.06
CA ASP A 372 3.26 6.20 -3.75
C ASP A 372 2.36 5.22 -4.49
N SER A 373 2.55 5.12 -5.81
CA SER A 373 1.72 4.26 -6.67
C SER A 373 2.52 3.65 -7.82
N ILE A 374 2.05 2.49 -8.27
CA ILE A 374 2.59 1.74 -9.40
C ILE A 374 1.43 1.29 -10.28
N HIS A 375 1.53 1.55 -11.58
CA HIS A 375 0.65 1.03 -12.61
C HIS A 375 1.45 0.10 -13.53
N ILE A 376 1.00 -1.15 -13.64
CA ILE A 376 1.62 -2.18 -14.48
C ILE A 376 0.59 -2.62 -15.54
N PRO A 377 0.75 -2.22 -16.80
CA PRO A 377 -0.04 -2.81 -17.89
C PRO A 377 0.31 -4.29 -18.07
N LEU A 378 -0.70 -5.08 -18.45
CA LEU A 378 -0.57 -6.51 -18.76
C LEU A 378 -0.33 -6.79 -20.25
N GLU A 379 -0.22 -5.73 -21.06
CA GLU A 379 0.15 -5.84 -22.47
C GLU A 379 1.64 -6.15 -22.64
N VAL A 380 2.00 -6.84 -23.73
CA VAL A 380 3.37 -7.33 -23.96
C VAL A 380 4.40 -6.19 -23.97
N ASP A 381 4.05 -5.08 -24.64
CA ASP A 381 4.89 -3.89 -24.78
C ASP A 381 4.56 -2.79 -23.75
N GLY A 382 3.79 -3.15 -22.73
CA GLY A 382 3.35 -2.21 -21.71
C GLY A 382 4.52 -1.64 -20.88
N ILE A 383 4.50 -0.33 -20.69
CA ILE A 383 5.46 0.43 -19.87
C ILE A 383 4.83 0.66 -18.48
N MET A 384 5.63 0.44 -17.43
CA MET A 384 5.21 0.69 -16.05
C MET A 384 5.24 2.19 -15.75
N ASN A 385 4.20 2.69 -15.09
CA ASN A 385 4.22 4.04 -14.52
C ASN A 385 4.35 3.97 -12.99
N LEU A 386 5.21 4.80 -12.43
CA LEU A 386 5.49 4.87 -11.01
C LEU A 386 5.41 6.33 -10.57
N THR A 387 4.68 6.59 -9.48
CA THR A 387 4.71 7.88 -8.81
C THR A 387 5.38 7.74 -7.46
N ALA A 388 6.23 8.70 -7.11
CA ALA A 388 6.93 8.70 -5.83
C ALA A 388 7.19 10.13 -5.37
N HIS A 389 7.24 10.36 -4.07
CA HIS A 389 7.62 11.65 -3.52
C HIS A 389 9.02 11.60 -2.93
N ARG A 390 9.72 12.73 -2.96
CA ARG A 390 11.08 12.83 -2.43
C ARG A 390 11.07 12.72 -0.92
N VAL A 391 12.00 11.93 -0.38
CA VAL A 391 12.22 11.82 1.05
C VAL A 391 13.38 12.70 1.45
N TYR A 392 13.08 13.76 2.20
CA TYR A 392 14.10 14.65 2.73
C TYR A 392 14.68 14.11 4.04
N PRO A 393 15.98 14.38 4.32
CA PRO A 393 16.59 14.02 5.59
C PRO A 393 15.83 14.59 6.78
N THR A 394 15.54 13.75 7.76
CA THR A 394 14.92 14.17 9.03
C THR A 394 15.99 14.55 10.06
N VAL A 395 15.62 15.41 11.02
CA VAL A 395 16.54 15.84 12.09
C VAL A 395 16.89 14.66 13.00
N ARG A 396 18.16 14.61 13.41
CA ARG A 396 18.67 13.75 14.49
C ARG A 396 17.77 13.89 15.73
N LYS A 397 17.13 12.82 16.18
CA LYS A 397 16.74 12.75 17.60
C LYS A 397 17.99 12.37 18.38
N GLU A 398 18.42 13.22 19.31
CA GLU A 398 19.47 12.89 20.28
C GLU A 398 19.08 11.69 21.14
#